data_AF-A0A851GAD4-F1
#
_entry.id   AF-A0A851GAD4-F1
#
_cell.length_a   1.000
_cell.length_b   1.000
_cell.length_c   1.000
_cell.angle_alpha   90.00
_cell.angle_beta   90.00
_cell.angle_gamma   90.00
#
_symmetry.space_group_name_H-M   'P 1'
#
loop_
_entity.id
_entity.type
_entity.pdbx_description
1 polymer ?
#
loop_
_entity_poly.entity_id
_entity_poly.type
_entity_poly.pdbx_seq_one_letter_code
_entity_poly.pdbx_strand_id
1 'polypeptide(L)'
;MLIGFFLAYSAVASATVFGGSNLGFSGYPEFSDSEPTPPYDRNEYSMQAYKSDVERYIQNAKDYTENAGNDMKRIQEAQDDAIQKANRVVEEYNRTARGY
;
A
#
# COMPACT_ATOMS: atom_id res chain seq x y z
N MET A 1 44.76 17.74 -11.07
CA MET A 1 43.37 17.52 -11.53
C MET A 1 42.60 16.97 -10.35
N LEU A 2 41.82 17.81 -9.66
CA LEU A 2 40.98 17.42 -8.53
C LEU A 2 39.71 16.76 -9.09
N ILE A 3 39.63 15.43 -9.03
CA ILE A 3 38.41 14.70 -9.38
C ILE A 3 37.48 14.82 -8.18
N GLY A 4 36.56 15.78 -8.23
CA GLY A 4 35.52 15.95 -7.22
C GLY A 4 34.55 14.77 -7.26
N PHE A 5 34.48 14.00 -6.17
CA PHE A 5 33.45 13.01 -5.96
C PHE A 5 32.14 13.74 -5.62
N PHE A 6 31.23 13.85 -6.59
CA PHE A 6 29.87 14.29 -6.34
C PHE A 6 29.13 13.21 -5.55
N LEU A 7 28.91 13.45 -4.26
CA LEU A 7 27.97 12.69 -3.43
C LEU A 7 26.55 12.99 -3.95
N ALA A 8 26.03 12.13 -4.83
CA ALA A 8 24.62 12.14 -5.20
C ALA A 8 23.80 11.70 -3.99
N TYR A 9 23.38 12.66 -3.17
CA TYR A 9 22.42 12.43 -2.09
C TYR A 9 21.07 12.18 -2.76
N SER A 10 20.73 10.92 -3.04
CA SER A 10 19.36 10.57 -3.44
C SER A 10 18.48 10.77 -2.21
N ALA A 11 17.87 11.94 -2.09
CA ALA A 11 16.77 12.15 -1.17
C ALA A 11 15.65 11.21 -1.59
N VAL A 12 15.51 10.07 -0.90
CA VAL A 12 14.30 9.29 -0.99
C VAL A 12 13.15 10.13 -0.52
N ALA A 13 12.31 10.51 -1.46
CA ALA A 13 11.01 11.05 -1.16
C ALA A 13 10.17 9.89 -0.58
N SER A 14 10.12 9.77 0.74
CA SER A 14 9.11 8.97 1.42
C SER A 14 7.77 9.68 1.22
N ALA A 15 7.03 9.27 0.19
CA ALA A 15 5.70 9.79 -0.06
C ALA A 15 4.76 9.09 0.92
N THR A 16 4.38 9.76 2.01
CA THR A 16 3.33 9.26 2.91
C THR A 16 2.13 8.81 2.07
N VAL A 17 1.87 7.49 2.02
CA VAL A 17 0.75 6.94 1.27
C VAL A 17 -0.54 7.28 2.01
N PHE A 18 -1.22 8.32 1.56
CA PHE A 18 -2.54 8.73 2.06
C PHE A 18 -3.61 7.80 1.48
N GLY A 19 -4.39 7.16 2.35
CA GLY A 19 -5.45 6.24 1.98
C GLY A 19 -5.67 5.16 3.04
N GLY A 20 -6.75 4.39 2.91
CA GLY A 20 -7.03 3.28 3.83
C GLY A 20 -6.00 2.14 3.73
N SER A 21 -6.23 1.10 4.53
CA SER A 21 -5.40 -0.08 4.61
C SER A 21 -6.30 -1.26 4.97
N ASN A 22 -6.06 -2.43 4.38
CA ASN A 22 -6.68 -3.67 4.86
C ASN A 22 -5.73 -4.46 5.77
N LEU A 23 -4.46 -4.05 5.87
CA LEU A 23 -3.47 -4.75 6.70
C LEU A 23 -3.89 -4.76 8.18
N GLY A 24 -4.18 -5.95 8.69
CA GLY A 24 -4.46 -6.19 10.09
C GLY A 24 -3.31 -6.93 10.79
N PHE A 25 -3.44 -7.09 12.11
CA PHE A 25 -2.45 -7.83 12.92
C PHE A 25 -2.33 -9.30 12.52
N SER A 26 -3.42 -9.93 12.06
CA SER A 26 -3.47 -11.33 11.62
C SER A 26 -3.06 -11.55 10.15
N GLY A 27 -2.57 -10.51 9.47
CA GLY A 27 -2.19 -10.57 8.06
C GLY A 27 -3.15 -9.80 7.16
N TYR A 28 -3.20 -10.20 5.88
CA TYR A 28 -4.07 -9.60 4.88
C TYR A 28 -5.42 -10.33 4.89
N PRO A 29 -6.52 -9.69 5.32
CA PRO A 29 -7.84 -10.33 5.32
C PRO A 29 -8.31 -10.59 3.90
N GLU A 30 -9.12 -11.63 3.70
CA GLU A 30 -9.86 -11.80 2.44
C GLU A 30 -10.99 -10.76 2.35
N PHE A 31 -11.43 -10.45 1.13
CA PHE A 31 -12.62 -9.63 0.94
C PHE A 31 -13.85 -10.35 1.50
N SER A 32 -14.56 -9.73 2.43
CA SER A 32 -15.56 -10.38 3.28
C SER A 32 -16.93 -9.69 3.27
N ASP A 33 -17.38 -9.19 2.13
CA ASP A 33 -18.74 -8.65 2.00
C ASP A 33 -19.74 -9.74 1.59
N SER A 34 -21.01 -9.57 1.95
CA SER A 34 -22.06 -10.52 1.61
C SER A 34 -22.57 -10.27 0.20
N GLU A 35 -22.50 -11.29 -0.66
CA GLU A 35 -23.04 -11.20 -2.02
C GLU A 35 -24.55 -10.89 -1.99
N PRO A 36 -25.00 -9.82 -2.66
CA PRO A 36 -26.42 -9.49 -2.75
C PRO A 36 -27.18 -10.59 -3.48
N THR A 37 -28.30 -11.03 -2.92
CA THR A 37 -29.17 -12.03 -3.56
C THR A 37 -30.36 -11.34 -4.22
N PRO A 38 -30.73 -11.71 -5.46
CA PRO A 38 -31.90 -11.15 -6.12
C PRO A 38 -33.17 -11.37 -5.29
N PRO A 39 -34.09 -10.38 -5.22
CA PRO A 39 -35.35 -10.55 -4.53
C PRO A 39 -36.23 -11.55 -5.29
N TYR A 40 -37.11 -12.22 -4.55
CA TYR A 40 -38.07 -13.19 -5.11
C TYR A 40 -39.08 -12.51 -6.04
N ASP A 41 -39.61 -11.36 -5.62
CA ASP A 41 -40.48 -10.54 -6.45
C ASP A 41 -39.69 -9.47 -7.23
N ARG A 42 -40.35 -8.90 -8.25
CA ARG A 42 -39.79 -7.85 -9.11
C ARG A 42 -40.48 -6.50 -8.88
N ASN A 43 -41.07 -6.29 -7.70
CA ASN A 43 -41.69 -5.00 -7.43
C ASN A 43 -40.62 -3.90 -7.30
N GLU A 44 -41.03 -2.65 -7.52
CA GLU A 44 -40.11 -1.51 -7.56
C GLU A 44 -39.30 -1.36 -6.27
N TYR A 45 -39.94 -1.56 -5.12
CA TYR A 45 -39.29 -1.46 -3.81
C TYR A 45 -38.20 -2.51 -3.62
N SER A 46 -38.50 -3.79 -3.88
CA SER A 46 -37.55 -4.90 -3.76
C SER A 46 -36.38 -4.74 -4.72
N MET A 47 -36.64 -4.33 -5.96
CA MET A 47 -35.60 -4.10 -6.96
C MET A 47 -34.71 -2.90 -6.61
N GLN A 48 -35.29 -1.84 -6.03
CA GLN A 48 -34.52 -0.68 -5.58
C GLN A 48 -33.62 -1.02 -4.38
N ALA A 49 -34.11 -1.83 -3.43
CA ALA A 49 -33.31 -2.34 -2.32
C ALA A 49 -32.14 -3.20 -2.83
N TYR A 50 -32.42 -4.15 -3.73
CA TYR A 50 -31.39 -4.99 -4.34
C TYR A 50 -30.33 -4.18 -5.10
N LYS A 51 -30.74 -3.15 -5.85
CA LYS A 51 -29.82 -2.23 -6.51
C LYS A 51 -28.88 -1.57 -5.50
N SER A 52 -29.41 -1.08 -4.37
CA SER A 52 -28.60 -0.46 -3.32
C SER A 52 -27.59 -1.45 -2.71
N ASP A 53 -27.98 -2.71 -2.52
CA ASP A 53 -27.07 -3.74 -2.00
C ASP A 53 -25.95 -4.06 -2.98
N VAL A 54 -26.27 -4.13 -4.29
CA VAL A 54 -25.28 -4.32 -5.37
C VAL A 54 -24.32 -3.14 -5.45
N GLU A 55 -24.82 -1.90 -5.39
CA GLU A 55 -23.99 -0.70 -5.40
C GLU A 55 -23.04 -0.67 -4.20
N ARG A 56 -23.52 -1.02 -3.00
CA ARG A 56 -22.69 -1.15 -1.80
C ARG A 56 -21.61 -2.21 -1.96
N TYR A 57 -21.96 -3.40 -2.44
CA TYR A 57 -21.00 -4.49 -2.64
C TYR A 57 -19.88 -4.09 -3.61
N ILE A 58 -20.24 -3.43 -4.72
CA ILE A 58 -19.28 -2.89 -5.69
C ILE A 58 -18.36 -1.86 -5.03
N GLN A 59 -18.92 -0.94 -4.22
CA GLN A 59 -18.12 0.07 -3.56
C GLN A 59 -17.14 -0.55 -2.55
N ASN A 60 -17.59 -1.50 -1.74
CA ASN A 60 -16.72 -2.20 -0.79
C ASN A 60 -15.59 -2.95 -1.50
N ALA A 61 -15.85 -3.58 -2.65
CA ALA A 61 -14.82 -4.25 -3.45
C ALA A 61 -13.78 -3.26 -4.03
N LYS A 62 -14.21 -2.06 -4.44
CA LYS A 62 -13.31 -0.98 -4.87
C LYS A 62 -12.43 -0.52 -3.72
N ASP A 63 -13.02 -0.19 -2.58
CA ASP A 63 -12.30 0.29 -1.40
C ASP A 63 -11.27 -0.74 -0.94
N TYR A 64 -11.64 -2.02 -0.91
CA TYR A 64 -10.71 -3.12 -0.60
C TYR A 64 -9.53 -3.15 -1.58
N THR A 65 -9.78 -3.01 -2.89
CA THR A 65 -8.73 -3.04 -3.91
C THR A 65 -7.81 -1.81 -3.83
N GLU A 66 -8.38 -0.62 -3.60
CA GLU A 66 -7.62 0.63 -3.42
C GLU A 66 -6.71 0.56 -2.19
N ASN A 67 -7.24 0.06 -1.07
CA ASN A 67 -6.47 -0.17 0.15
C ASN A 67 -5.32 -1.16 -0.08
N ALA A 68 -5.55 -2.23 -0.87
CA ALA A 68 -4.48 -3.15 -1.26
C ALA A 68 -3.38 -2.49 -2.08
N GLY A 69 -3.75 -1.61 -3.02
CA GLY A 69 -2.79 -0.79 -3.75
C GLY A 69 -1.93 0.06 -2.81
N ASN A 70 -2.57 0.73 -1.85
CA ASN A 70 -1.87 1.56 -0.86
C ASN A 70 -0.92 0.75 0.02
N ASP A 71 -1.35 -0.42 0.47
CA ASP A 71 -0.55 -1.32 1.31
C ASP A 71 0.68 -1.86 0.57
N MET A 72 0.53 -2.29 -0.68
CA MET A 72 1.66 -2.71 -1.52
C MET A 72 2.68 -1.58 -1.69
N LYS A 73 2.22 -0.34 -1.89
CA LYS A 73 3.11 0.81 -1.99
C LYS A 73 3.90 1.06 -0.70
N ARG A 74 3.23 1.04 0.46
CA ARG A 74 3.88 1.17 1.77
C ARG A 74 4.92 0.06 2.01
N ILE A 75 4.60 -1.16 1.60
CA ILE A 75 5.51 -2.31 1.68
C ILE A 75 6.75 -2.07 0.81
N GLN A 76 6.58 -1.59 -0.43
CA GLN A 76 7.72 -1.28 -1.31
C GLN A 76 8.60 -0.18 -0.71
N GLU A 77 8.00 0.90 -0.20
CA GLU A 77 8.74 2.00 0.44
C GLU A 77 9.52 1.50 1.67
N ALA A 78 8.95 0.61 2.47
CA ALA A 78 9.63 0.01 3.62
C ALA A 78 10.79 -0.91 3.21
N GLN A 79 10.65 -1.65 2.11
CA GLN A 79 11.74 -2.46 1.55
C GLN A 79 12.90 -1.59 1.10
N ASP A 80 12.61 -0.51 0.35
CA ASP A 80 13.62 0.41 -0.16
C ASP A 80 14.37 1.11 0.99
N ASP A 81 13.65 1.55 2.03
CA ASP A 81 14.24 2.14 3.24
C ASP A 81 15.14 1.16 3.99
N ALA A 82 14.74 -0.10 4.12
CA ALA A 82 15.56 -1.14 4.76
C ALA A 82 16.88 -1.36 4.00
N ILE A 83 16.84 -1.43 2.66
CA ILE A 83 18.03 -1.57 1.82
C ILE A 83 18.95 -0.36 2.00
N GLN A 84 18.39 0.86 2.01
CA GLN A 84 19.19 2.07 2.17
C GLN A 84 19.85 2.17 3.54
N LYS A 85 19.15 1.76 4.60
CA LYS A 85 19.73 1.66 5.94
C LYS A 85 20.89 0.67 5.96
N ALA A 86 20.76 -0.50 5.32
CA ALA A 86 21.84 -1.47 5.22
C ALA A 86 23.06 -0.92 4.46
N ASN A 87 22.83 -0.29 3.30
CA ASN A 87 23.89 0.33 2.51
C ASN A 87 24.63 1.41 3.30
N ARG A 88 23.91 2.25 4.06
CA ARG A 88 24.52 3.27 4.92
C ARG A 88 25.46 2.68 5.96
N VAL A 89 25.08 1.56 6.59
CA VAL A 89 25.94 0.86 7.56
C VAL A 89 27.22 0.34 6.89
N VAL A 90 27.09 -0.25 5.69
CA VAL A 90 28.24 -0.75 4.93
C VAL A 90 29.17 0.40 4.50
N GLU A 91 28.61 1.51 4.03
CA GLU A 91 29.37 2.72 3.69
C GLU A 91 30.12 3.26 4.90
N GLU A 92 29.46 3.35 6.05
CA GLU A 92 30.08 3.82 7.28
C GLU A 92 31.23 2.92 7.72
N TYR A 93 31.04 1.61 7.72
CA TYR A 93 32.09 0.64 7.98
C TYR A 93 33.29 0.83 7.04
N ASN A 94 33.04 0.96 5.74
CA ASN A 94 34.10 1.14 4.74
C ASN A 94 34.87 2.45 4.92
N ARG A 95 34.21 3.54 5.34
CA ARG A 95 34.87 4.82 5.65
C ARG A 95 35.82 4.66 6.85
N THR A 96 35.32 4.08 7.94
CA THR A 96 36.10 3.87 9.16
C THR A 96 37.28 2.92 8.91
N ALA A 97 37.07 1.82 8.18
CA ALA A 97 38.13 0.87 7.86
C ALA A 97 39.25 1.47 6.99
N ARG A 98 38.94 2.50 6.19
CA ARG A 98 39.90 3.23 5.37
C ARG A 98 40.59 4.39 6.12
N GLY A 99 40.26 4.63 7.38
CA GLY A 99 40.87 5.65 8.22
C GLY A 99 40.42 7.08 7.92
N TYR A 100 39.22 7.26 7.35
CA TYR A 100 38.56 8.56 7.18
C TYR A 100 37.63 8.90 8.35
#